data_AF-A0AAX3BC85-F1
#
_entry.id   AF-A0AAX3BC85-F1
#
_cell.length_a   1.000
_cell.length_b   1.000
_cell.length_c   1.000
_cell.angle_alpha   90.00
_cell.angle_beta   90.00
_cell.angle_gamma   90.00
#
_symmetry.space_group_name_H-M   'P 1'
#
loop_
_entity.id
_entity.type
_entity.pdbx_description
1 polymer ?
#
loop_
_entity_poly.entity_id
_entity_poly.type
_entity_poly.pdbx_seq_one_letter_code
_entity_poly.pdbx_strand_id
1 'polypeptide(L)'
;MPIIKSAKKQMRKAEKRRARNRALKTALKNLRKETLQLLQDPKTTLAQAQEALNTFKSKIDNAWAKGIYKRNKSSRLISRMEQIFNQKFGQK
;
A
#
# COMPACT_ATOMS: atom_id res chain seq x y z
N MET A 1 -14.61 -28.48 -10.25
CA MET A 1 -15.82 -27.61 -10.15
C MET A 1 -16.52 -27.86 -8.82
N PRO A 2 -17.15 -26.85 -8.20
CA PRO A 2 -17.87 -27.05 -6.94
C PRO A 2 -19.08 -27.97 -7.14
N ILE A 3 -19.13 -29.06 -6.38
CA ILE A 3 -20.19 -30.07 -6.46
C ILE A 3 -21.41 -29.63 -5.60
N ILE A 4 -21.17 -28.97 -4.47
CA ILE A 4 -22.19 -28.57 -3.49
C ILE A 4 -22.64 -27.11 -3.73
N LYS A 5 -23.93 -26.81 -3.53
CA LYS A 5 -24.50 -25.45 -3.69
C LYS A 5 -23.74 -24.38 -2.88
N SER A 6 -23.33 -24.71 -1.65
CA SER A 6 -22.54 -23.83 -0.78
C SER A 6 -21.16 -23.50 -1.38
N ALA A 7 -20.48 -24.50 -1.97
CA ALA A 7 -19.19 -24.31 -2.63
C ALA A 7 -19.30 -23.39 -3.85
N LYS A 8 -20.35 -23.53 -4.68
CA LYS A 8 -20.61 -22.61 -5.80
C LYS A 8 -20.85 -21.18 -5.33
N LYS A 9 -21.51 -20.98 -4.18
CA LYS A 9 -21.68 -19.66 -3.55
C LYS A 9 -20.35 -19.09 -3.07
N GLN A 10 -19.49 -19.91 -2.45
CA GLN A 10 -18.18 -19.46 -1.98
C GLN A 10 -17.24 -19.08 -3.13
N MET A 11 -17.26 -19.85 -4.24
CA MET A 11 -16.50 -19.53 -5.45
C MET A 11 -16.85 -18.14 -5.99
N ARG A 12 -18.15 -17.84 -6.17
CA ARG A 12 -18.62 -16.50 -6.61
C ARG A 12 -18.21 -15.39 -5.64
N LYS A 13 -18.27 -15.62 -4.33
CA LYS A 13 -17.83 -14.65 -3.32
C LYS A 13 -16.31 -14.41 -3.39
N ALA A 14 -15.53 -15.47 -3.58
CA ALA A 14 -14.09 -15.41 -3.68
C ALA A 14 -13.65 -14.60 -4.91
N GLU A 15 -14.26 -14.81 -6.06
CA GLU A 15 -14.00 -14.03 -7.28
C GLU A 15 -14.24 -12.54 -7.08
N LYS A 16 -15.40 -12.16 -6.51
CA LYS A 16 -15.72 -10.76 -6.20
C LYS A 16 -14.70 -10.12 -5.25
N ARG A 17 -14.30 -10.86 -4.20
CA ARG A 17 -13.26 -10.40 -3.26
C ARG A 17 -11.89 -10.29 -3.92
N ARG A 18 -11.54 -11.24 -4.78
CA ARG A 18 -10.26 -11.28 -5.52
C ARG A 18 -10.15 -10.08 -6.46
N ALA A 19 -11.19 -9.76 -7.23
CA ALA A 19 -11.20 -8.62 -8.13
C ALA A 19 -10.95 -7.30 -7.39
N ARG A 20 -11.70 -7.05 -6.30
CA ARG A 20 -11.53 -5.86 -5.45
C ARG A 20 -10.14 -5.79 -4.84
N ASN A 21 -9.65 -6.89 -4.26
CA ASN A 21 -8.34 -6.92 -3.61
C ASN A 21 -7.19 -6.77 -4.62
N ARG A 22 -7.35 -7.27 -5.85
CA ARG A 22 -6.37 -7.07 -6.92
C ARG A 22 -6.25 -5.59 -7.27
N ALA A 23 -7.37 -4.91 -7.53
CA ALA A 23 -7.36 -3.49 -7.86
C ALA A 23 -6.70 -2.65 -6.75
N LEU A 24 -7.11 -2.84 -5.50
CA LEU A 24 -6.55 -2.11 -4.36
C LEU A 24 -5.06 -2.42 -4.14
N LYS A 25 -4.63 -3.68 -4.27
CA LYS A 25 -3.21 -4.03 -4.16
C LYS A 25 -2.37 -3.40 -5.27
N THR A 26 -2.88 -3.33 -6.50
CA THR A 26 -2.20 -2.67 -7.61
C THR A 26 -2.07 -1.17 -7.34
N ALA A 27 -3.16 -0.50 -6.95
CA ALA A 27 -3.13 0.93 -6.60
C ALA A 27 -2.10 1.24 -5.50
N LEU A 28 -2.05 0.44 -4.43
CA LEU A 28 -1.08 0.61 -3.35
C LEU A 28 0.37 0.36 -3.80
N LYS A 29 0.59 -0.57 -4.74
CA LYS A 29 1.92 -0.80 -5.31
C LYS A 29 2.36 0.36 -6.19
N ASN A 30 1.44 0.95 -6.96
CA ASN A 30 1.71 2.12 -7.79
C ASN A 30 2.02 3.33 -6.92
N LEU A 31 1.18 3.62 -5.93
CA LEU A 31 1.42 4.68 -4.94
C LEU A 31 2.80 4.54 -4.29
N ARG A 32 3.20 3.32 -3.91
CA ARG A 32 4.53 3.07 -3.37
C ARG A 32 5.65 3.43 -4.34
N LYS A 33 5.48 3.14 -5.64
CA LYS A 33 6.48 3.46 -6.66
C LYS A 33 6.57 4.95 -6.89
N GLU A 34 5.42 5.61 -7.02
CA GLU A 34 5.30 7.07 -7.17
C GLU A 34 5.97 7.80 -6.00
N THR A 35 5.69 7.38 -4.75
CA THR A 35 6.35 7.97 -3.58
C THR A 35 7.86 7.73 -3.58
N LEU A 36 8.31 6.56 -4.06
CA LEU A 36 9.75 6.26 -4.14
C LEU A 36 10.46 7.11 -5.18
N GLN A 37 9.84 7.30 -6.35
CA GLN A 37 10.34 8.17 -7.41
C GLN A 37 10.44 9.61 -6.92
N LEU A 38 9.37 10.12 -6.31
CA LEU A 38 9.33 11.47 -5.75
C LEU A 38 10.40 11.70 -4.67
N LEU A 39 10.67 10.72 -3.81
CA LEU A 39 11.75 10.82 -2.81
C LEU A 39 13.16 10.76 -3.43
N GLN A 40 13.32 10.10 -4.58
CA GLN A 40 14.59 10.00 -5.28
C GLN A 40 14.88 11.24 -6.13
N ASP A 41 13.84 11.91 -6.63
CA ASP A 41 13.97 13.09 -7.46
C ASP A 41 14.73 14.22 -6.72
N PRO A 42 15.76 14.81 -7.35
CA PRO A 42 16.61 15.82 -6.71
C PRO A 42 15.94 17.18 -6.55
N LYS A 43 14.80 17.42 -7.23
CA LYS A 43 14.05 18.68 -7.21
C LYS A 43 12.96 18.71 -6.15
N THR A 44 12.76 17.61 -5.42
CA THR A 44 11.65 17.47 -4.48
C THR A 44 11.89 18.29 -3.21
N THR A 45 10.96 19.19 -2.91
CA THR A 45 10.97 19.97 -1.67
C THR A 45 10.57 19.10 -0.48
N LEU A 46 11.12 19.40 0.70
CA LEU A 46 10.79 18.72 1.96
C LEU A 46 9.27 18.60 2.21
N ALA A 47 8.53 19.68 1.94
CA ALA A 47 7.07 19.72 2.13
C ALA A 47 6.34 18.68 1.25
N GLN A 48 6.71 18.60 -0.03
CA GLN A 48 6.12 17.64 -0.98
C GLN A 48 6.43 16.20 -0.58
N ALA A 49 7.66 15.94 -0.16
CA ALA A 49 8.08 14.62 0.32
C ALA A 49 7.30 14.21 1.58
N GLN A 50 7.07 15.14 2.52
CA GLN A 50 6.31 14.89 3.73
C GLN A 50 4.83 14.59 3.44
N GLU A 51 4.20 15.34 2.54
CA GLU A 51 2.82 15.10 2.12
C GLU A 51 2.67 13.73 1.43
N ALA A 52 3.57 13.41 0.50
CA ALA A 52 3.58 12.12 -0.17
C ALA A 52 3.75 10.96 0.82
N LEU A 53 4.60 11.13 1.83
CA LEU A 53 4.82 10.14 2.88
C LEU A 53 3.60 9.99 3.80
N ASN A 54 2.95 11.08 4.19
CA ASN A 54 1.74 11.06 5.02
C ASN A 54 0.56 10.39 4.29
N THR A 55 0.37 10.71 3.01
CA THR A 55 -0.66 10.06 2.17
C THR A 55 -0.38 8.57 2.00
N PHE A 56 0.88 8.19 1.76
CA PHE A 56 1.30 6.79 1.70
C PHE A 56 0.99 6.02 2.99
N LYS A 57 1.36 6.56 4.16
CA LYS A 57 1.08 5.96 5.48
C LYS A 57 -0.42 5.72 5.66
N SER A 58 -1.23 6.76 5.47
CA SER A 58 -2.68 6.68 5.61
C SER A 58 -3.30 5.60 4.71
N LYS A 59 -2.86 5.49 3.45
CA LYS A 59 -3.38 4.45 2.53
C LYS A 59 -2.96 3.04 2.93
N ILE A 60 -1.76 2.85 3.47
CA ILE A 60 -1.27 1.55 3.95
C ILE A 60 -1.95 1.10 5.25
N ASP A 61 -2.21 2.03 6.17
CA ASP A 61 -2.95 1.73 7.41
C ASP A 61 -4.42 1.39 7.10
N ASN A 62 -5.03 2.13 6.18
CA ASN A 62 -6.36 1.77 5.66
C ASN A 62 -6.39 0.39 4.99
N ALA A 63 -5.29 -0.02 4.33
CA ALA A 63 -5.20 -1.36 3.75
C ALA A 63 -5.12 -2.46 4.81
N TRP A 64 -4.53 -2.17 5.98
CA TRP A 64 -4.56 -3.07 7.13
C TRP A 64 -5.95 -3.13 7.76
N ALA A 65 -6.60 -1.99 8.00
CA ALA A 65 -7.96 -1.92 8.54
C ALA A 65 -8.96 -2.69 7.67
N LYS A 66 -8.81 -2.65 6.35
CA LYS A 66 -9.63 -3.40 5.38
C LYS A 66 -9.23 -4.89 5.24
N GLY A 67 -8.25 -5.37 6.00
CA GLY A 67 -7.77 -6.75 5.98
C GLY A 67 -7.03 -7.16 4.70
N ILE A 68 -6.59 -6.19 3.88
CA ILE A 68 -5.89 -6.45 2.61
C ILE A 68 -4.43 -6.81 2.90
N TYR A 69 -3.81 -6.11 3.85
CA TYR A 69 -2.47 -6.39 4.39
C TYR A 69 -2.54 -6.80 5.86
N LYS A 70 -1.56 -7.60 6.28
CA LYS A 70 -1.34 -7.91 7.69
C LYS A 70 -0.56 -6.77 8.34
N ARG A 71 -0.75 -6.58 9.65
CA ARG A 71 -0.10 -5.53 10.45
C ARG A 71 1.40 -5.43 10.16
N ASN A 72 2.13 -6.53 10.29
CA ASN A 72 3.59 -6.55 10.10
C ASN A 72 4.02 -6.15 8.68
N LYS A 73 3.18 -6.45 7.67
CA LYS A 73 3.47 -6.03 6.29
C LYS A 73 3.27 -4.52 6.13
N SER A 74 2.19 -3.97 6.68
CA SER A 74 1.94 -2.52 6.65
C SER A 74 3.04 -1.76 7.40
N SER A 75 3.37 -2.17 8.63
CA SER A 75 4.44 -1.55 9.44
C SER A 75 5.79 -1.58 8.74
N ARG A 76 6.16 -2.71 8.11
CA ARG A 76 7.42 -2.82 7.35
C ARG A 76 7.46 -1.88 6.15
N LEU A 77 6.34 -1.70 5.45
CA LEU A 77 6.27 -0.81 4.29
C LEU A 77 6.42 0.65 4.71
N ILE A 78 5.78 1.05 5.81
CA ILE A 78 5.89 2.39 6.38
C ILE A 78 7.32 2.66 6.83
N SER A 79 7.88 1.78 7.67
CA SER A 79 9.24 1.93 8.20
C SER A 79 10.30 2.04 7.10
N ARG A 80 10.19 1.24 6.03
CA ARG A 80 11.13 1.35 4.89
C ARG A 80 11.02 2.67 4.14
N MET A 81 9.82 3.24 4.00
CA MET A 81 9.68 4.56 3.36
C MET A 81 10.19 5.68 4.25
N GLU A 82 9.95 5.61 5.56
CA GLU A 82 10.50 6.55 6.53
C GLU A 82 12.03 6.53 6.56
N GLN A 83 12.65 5.35 6.49
CA GLN A 83 14.10 5.24 6.40
C GLN A 83 14.67 5.95 5.17
N ILE A 84 14.05 5.77 4.00
CA ILE A 84 14.48 6.43 2.76
C ILE A 84 14.30 7.95 2.86
N PHE A 85 13.16 8.41 3.39
CA PHE A 85 12.90 9.82 3.63
C PHE A 85 13.95 10.43 4.58
N ASN A 86 14.24 9.77 5.69
CA ASN A 86 15.22 10.24 6.67
C ASN A 86 16.65 10.24 6.10
N GLN A 87 17.02 9.29 5.26
CA GLN A 87 18.34 9.29 4.61
C GLN A 87 18.53 10.50 3.68
N LYS A 88 17.46 10.93 3.00
CA LYS A 88 17.47 12.07 2.06
C LYS A 88 17.34 13.43 2.75
N PHE A 89 16.44 13.54 3.73
CA PHE A 89 16.03 14.81 4.34
C PHE A 89 16.42 14.95 5.81
N GLY A 90 16.81 13.87 6.47
CA GLY A 90 17.21 13.84 7.87
C GLY A 90 18.69 14.14 8.10
N GLN A 91 19.40 14.65 7.09
CA GLN A 91 20.76 15.16 7.30
C GLN A 91 20.67 16.49 8.05
N LYS A 92 21.01 16.43 9.33
CA LYS A 92 21.72 17.51 10.01
C LYS A 92 23.15 17.57 9.49
#